data_AF-A0AAJ0UJQ2-F1
#
_entry.id   AF-A0AAJ0UJQ2-F1
#
_cell.length_a   1.000
_cell.length_b   1.000
_cell.length_c   1.000
_cell.angle_alpha   90.00
_cell.angle_beta   90.00
_cell.angle_gamma   90.00
#
_symmetry.space_group_name_H-M   'P 1'
#
loop_
_entity.id
_entity.type
_entity.pdbx_description
1 polymer ?
#
loop_
_entity_poly.entity_id
_entity_poly.type
_entity_poly.pdbx_seq_one_letter_code
_entity_poly.pdbx_strand_id
1 'polypeptide(L)'
;MGFFTEPTAYEKTILSDLQGAWQCLRDDVAAQPGFEGWERALFHIDEAMSWEAVRDLQQMQRSLVLVRNILQQGDDVPLAVTESLDAVNELMDETLDALAQGEID
;
A
#
# COMPACT_ATOMS: atom_id res chain seq x y z
N MET A 1 32.10 23.72 -4.31
CA MET A 1 30.67 23.73 -3.97
C MET A 1 29.92 23.38 -5.24
N GLY A 2 29.40 22.16 -5.37
CA GLY A 2 28.47 21.82 -6.45
C GLY A 2 27.08 22.27 -6.05
N PHE A 3 26.40 23.02 -6.91
CA PHE A 3 24.99 23.34 -6.70
C PHE A 3 24.17 22.06 -6.89
N PHE A 4 23.25 21.80 -5.97
CA PHE A 4 22.25 20.75 -6.16
C PHE A 4 21.41 21.14 -7.37
N THR A 5 21.52 20.36 -8.44
CA THR A 5 20.77 20.59 -9.67
C THR A 5 19.53 19.72 -9.57
N GLU A 6 18.35 20.34 -9.53
CA GLU A 6 17.09 19.62 -9.42
C GLU A 6 16.87 18.78 -10.68
N PRO A 7 16.46 17.51 -10.57
CA PRO A 7 16.19 16.66 -11.73
C PRO A 7 15.16 17.31 -12.65
N THR A 8 15.42 17.30 -13.96
CA THR A 8 14.49 17.88 -14.96
C THR A 8 13.24 17.02 -15.21
N ALA A 9 13.14 15.87 -14.56
CA ALA A 9 11.97 15.00 -14.56
C ALA A 9 11.78 14.40 -13.16
N TYR A 10 10.52 14.20 -12.77
CA TYR A 10 10.19 13.40 -11.59
C TYR A 10 10.37 11.94 -11.99
N GLU A 11 11.36 11.24 -11.44
CA GLU A 11 11.36 9.78 -11.51
C GLU A 11 10.18 9.30 -10.65
N LYS A 12 9.10 8.88 -11.31
CA LYS A 12 7.97 8.25 -10.62
C LYS A 12 8.51 6.94 -10.06
N THR A 13 8.76 6.91 -8.75
CA THR A 13 9.35 5.77 -8.07
C THR A 13 8.26 4.78 -7.71
N ILE A 14 8.56 3.49 -7.82
CA ILE A 14 7.66 2.40 -7.44
C ILE A 14 7.11 2.55 -6.02
N LEU A 15 7.89 3.16 -5.11
CA LEU A 15 7.48 3.52 -3.75
C LEU A 15 6.34 4.54 -3.69
N SER A 16 6.34 5.54 -4.57
CA SER A 16 5.26 6.54 -4.64
C SER A 16 3.97 5.91 -5.15
N ASP A 17 4.09 4.98 -6.11
CA ASP A 17 2.95 4.25 -6.66
C ASP A 17 2.36 3.30 -5.62
N LEU A 18 3.20 2.57 -4.88
CA LEU A 18 2.77 1.74 -3.75
C LEU A 18 2.02 2.55 -2.69
N GLN A 19 2.57 3.71 -2.27
CA GLN A 19 1.88 4.59 -1.32
C GLN A 19 0.55 5.11 -1.85
N GLY A 20 0.49 5.45 -3.14
CA GLY A 20 -0.74 5.85 -3.81
C GLY A 20 -1.81 4.75 -3.79
N ALA A 21 -1.42 3.50 -4.07
CA ALA A 21 -2.34 2.37 -4.05
C ALA A 21 -2.89 2.09 -2.65
N TRP A 22 -2.05 2.18 -1.61
CA TRP A 22 -2.52 2.08 -0.22
C TRP A 22 -3.52 3.18 0.14
N GLN A 23 -3.30 4.41 -0.34
CA GLN A 23 -4.25 5.50 -0.14
C GLN A 23 -5.58 5.22 -0.85
N CYS A 24 -5.56 4.70 -2.07
CA CYS A 24 -6.78 4.28 -2.78
C CYS A 24 -7.54 3.20 -2.00
N LEU A 25 -6.85 2.14 -1.54
CA LEU A 25 -7.46 1.10 -0.73
C LEU A 25 -8.10 1.65 0.56
N ARG A 26 -7.39 2.56 1.24
CA ARG A 26 -7.90 3.22 2.44
C ARG A 26 -9.19 3.98 2.15
N ASP A 27 -9.20 4.77 1.09
CA ASP A 27 -10.34 5.62 0.72
C ASP A 27 -11.54 4.77 0.29
N ASP A 28 -11.33 3.68 -0.44
CA ASP A 28 -12.40 2.76 -0.85
C ASP A 28 -13.05 2.04 0.35
N VAL A 29 -12.23 1.62 1.33
CA VAL A 29 -12.73 1.02 2.59
C VAL A 29 -13.51 2.05 3.40
N ALA A 30 -13.01 3.29 3.49
CA ALA A 30 -13.66 4.35 4.24
C ALA A 30 -14.97 4.85 3.57
N ALA A 31 -15.02 4.84 2.24
CA ALA A 31 -16.20 5.25 1.48
C ALA A 31 -17.34 4.23 1.53
N GLN A 32 -17.05 2.96 1.83
CA GLN A 32 -18.00 1.85 1.79
C GLN A 32 -18.03 1.09 3.13
N PRO A 33 -18.42 1.73 4.24
CA PRO A 33 -18.52 1.06 5.53
C PRO A 33 -19.66 0.04 5.53
N GLY A 34 -19.54 -1.00 6.38
CA GLY A 34 -20.64 -1.92 6.68
C GLY A 34 -20.45 -3.38 6.29
N PHE A 35 -19.37 -3.73 5.58
CA PHE A 35 -18.98 -5.13 5.33
C PHE A 35 -18.19 -5.70 6.51
N GLU A 36 -18.17 -7.02 6.71
CA GLU A 36 -17.51 -7.58 7.89
C GLU A 36 -15.99 -7.31 7.88
N GLY A 37 -15.46 -6.84 9.01
CA GLY A 37 -14.03 -6.57 9.18
C GLY A 37 -13.55 -5.21 8.67
N TRP A 38 -14.43 -4.36 8.11
CA TRP A 38 -14.05 -3.05 7.54
C TRP A 38 -13.26 -2.15 8.51
N GLU A 39 -13.67 -2.05 9.78
CA GLU A 39 -12.98 -1.23 10.79
C GLU A 39 -11.56 -1.73 11.06
N ARG A 40 -11.40 -3.06 11.15
CA ARG A 40 -10.12 -3.71 11.40
C ARG A 40 -9.19 -3.59 10.19
N ALA A 41 -9.75 -3.74 8.99
CA ALA A 41 -9.01 -3.52 7.75
C ALA A 41 -8.50 -2.08 7.70
N LEU A 42 -9.37 -1.09 7.95
CA LEU A 42 -9.00 0.33 7.96
C LEU A 42 -7.90 0.63 8.99
N PHE A 43 -8.00 0.08 10.20
CA PHE A 43 -6.97 0.22 11.23
C PHE A 43 -5.60 -0.30 10.76
N HIS A 44 -5.55 -1.50 10.18
CA HIS A 44 -4.28 -2.08 9.72
C HIS A 44 -3.74 -1.42 8.45
N ILE A 45 -4.61 -0.85 7.61
CA ILE A 45 -4.20 0.01 6.49
C ILE A 45 -3.52 1.28 7.02
N ASP A 46 -4.10 1.93 8.03
CA ASP A 46 -3.48 3.11 8.68
C ASP A 46 -2.14 2.75 9.34
N GLU A 47 -2.01 1.57 9.96
CA GLU A 47 -0.73 1.08 10.49
C GLU A 47 0.31 0.84 9.39
N ALA A 48 -0.10 0.23 8.26
CA ALA A 48 0.77 0.00 7.10
C ALA A 48 1.28 1.31 6.48
N MET A 49 0.48 2.37 6.57
CA MET A 49 0.78 3.71 6.08
C MET A 49 1.44 4.63 7.12
N SER A 50 1.74 4.11 8.31
CA SER A 50 2.46 4.86 9.33
C SER A 50 3.88 5.21 8.86
N TRP A 51 4.42 6.31 9.39
CA TRP A 51 5.77 6.77 9.03
C TRP A 51 6.87 5.73 9.33
N GLU A 52 6.64 4.87 10.33
CA GLU A 52 7.53 3.76 10.66
C GLU A 52 7.44 2.64 9.62
N ALA A 53 6.23 2.25 9.21
CA ALA A 53 6.01 1.18 8.24
C ALA A 53 6.42 1.56 6.81
N VAL A 54 6.26 2.82 6.40
CA VAL A 54 6.70 3.31 5.08
C VAL A 54 8.21 3.23 4.89
N ARG A 55 8.99 3.17 5.98
CA ARG A 55 10.45 2.99 5.95
C ARG A 55 10.89 1.54 6.12
N ASP A 56 9.95 0.63 6.35
CA ASP A 56 10.20 -0.80 6.54
C ASP A 56 9.22 -1.60 5.67
N LEU A 57 9.61 -1.85 4.42
CA LEU A 57 8.81 -2.60 3.44
C LEU A 57 8.45 -4.01 3.92
N GLN A 58 9.28 -4.64 4.77
CA GLN A 58 8.98 -5.94 5.35
C GLN A 58 7.83 -5.85 6.36
N GLN A 59 7.82 -4.78 7.17
CA GLN A 59 6.71 -4.50 8.05
C GLN A 59 5.42 -4.18 7.26
N MET A 60 5.52 -3.38 6.19
CA MET A 60 4.38 -3.06 5.33
C MET A 60 3.80 -4.32 4.66
N GLN A 61 4.63 -5.23 4.18
CA GLN A 61 4.20 -6.51 3.60
C GLN A 61 3.45 -7.37 4.64
N ARG A 62 3.91 -7.41 5.90
CA ARG A 62 3.19 -8.14 6.96
C ARG A 62 1.81 -7.56 7.23
N SER A 63 1.70 -6.23 7.24
CA SER A 63 0.40 -5.56 7.38
C SER A 63 -0.53 -5.86 6.21
N LEU A 64 0.00 -5.91 4.97
CA LEU A 64 -0.78 -6.30 3.78
C LEU A 64 -1.37 -7.71 3.92
N VAL A 65 -0.59 -8.67 4.44
CA VAL A 65 -1.10 -10.03 4.68
C VAL A 65 -2.27 -10.02 5.68
N LEU A 66 -2.20 -9.21 6.73
CA LEU A 66 -3.29 -9.07 7.70
C LEU A 66 -4.54 -8.45 7.07
N VAL A 67 -4.37 -7.34 6.34
CA VAL A 67 -5.45 -6.64 5.64
C VAL A 67 -6.13 -7.61 4.66
N ARG A 68 -5.36 -8.31 3.82
CA ARG A 68 -5.88 -9.32 2.89
C ARG A 68 -6.68 -10.40 3.60
N ASN A 69 -6.15 -10.95 4.69
CA ASN A 69 -6.84 -12.00 5.44
C ASN A 69 -8.17 -11.51 6.03
N ILE A 70 -8.22 -10.26 6.52
CA ILE A 70 -9.45 -9.66 7.05
C ILE A 70 -10.47 -9.49 5.93
N LEU A 71 -10.06 -8.90 4.80
CA LEU A 71 -10.95 -8.67 3.66
C LEU A 71 -11.45 -9.98 3.03
N GLN A 72 -10.61 -11.01 2.95
CA GLN A 72 -11.02 -12.33 2.43
C GLN A 72 -11.98 -13.09 3.35
N GLN A 73 -11.96 -12.79 4.65
CA GLN A 73 -12.89 -13.37 5.63
C GLN A 73 -14.18 -12.56 5.76
N GLY A 74 -14.21 -11.33 5.25
CA GLY A 74 -15.38 -10.48 5.29
C GLY A 74 -16.43 -10.94 4.30
N ASP A 75 -17.67 -11.02 4.74
CA ASP A 75 -18.82 -11.16 3.85
C ASP A 75 -19.12 -9.81 3.17
N ASP A 76 -19.56 -9.87 1.91
CA ASP A 76 -20.00 -8.73 1.11
C ASP A 76 -18.97 -7.59 0.94
N VAL A 77 -17.67 -7.92 0.83
CA VAL A 77 -16.63 -6.93 0.54
C VAL A 77 -16.89 -6.27 -0.83
N PRO A 78 -16.91 -4.92 -0.91
CA PRO A 78 -17.14 -4.22 -2.17
C PRO A 78 -16.07 -4.52 -3.22
N LEU A 79 -16.47 -4.55 -4.50
CA LEU A 79 -15.57 -4.79 -5.62
C LEU A 79 -14.40 -3.79 -5.64
N ALA A 80 -14.67 -2.49 -5.43
CA ALA A 80 -13.63 -1.46 -5.43
C ALA A 80 -12.55 -1.71 -4.36
N VAL A 81 -12.94 -2.19 -3.17
CA VAL A 81 -11.99 -2.56 -2.11
C VAL A 81 -11.11 -3.74 -2.56
N THR A 82 -11.69 -4.70 -3.28
CA THR A 82 -10.96 -5.86 -3.79
C THR A 82 -9.99 -5.45 -4.91
N GLU A 83 -10.43 -4.62 -5.85
CA GLU A 83 -9.58 -4.09 -6.94
C GLU A 83 -8.41 -3.25 -6.40
N SER A 84 -8.67 -2.39 -5.40
CA SER A 84 -7.62 -1.63 -4.75
C SER A 84 -6.66 -2.50 -3.94
N LEU A 85 -7.15 -3.59 -3.31
CA LEU A 85 -6.30 -4.56 -2.63
C LEU A 85 -5.38 -5.28 -3.62
N ASP A 86 -5.90 -5.67 -4.78
CA ASP A 86 -5.10 -6.31 -5.83
C ASP A 86 -4.02 -5.38 -6.36
N ALA A 87 -4.33 -4.10 -6.59
CA ALA A 87 -3.33 -3.10 -6.97
C ALA A 87 -2.21 -2.94 -5.93
N VAL A 88 -2.56 -2.96 -4.63
CA VAL A 88 -1.55 -2.91 -3.55
C VAL A 88 -0.69 -4.19 -3.54
N ASN A 89 -1.27 -5.36 -3.79
CA ASN A 89 -0.50 -6.61 -3.88
C ASN A 89 0.51 -6.57 -5.03
N GLU A 90 0.07 -6.18 -6.23
CA GLU A 90 0.93 -6.09 -7.41
C GLU A 90 2.10 -5.11 -7.19
N LEU A 91 1.81 -3.91 -6.68
CA LEU A 91 2.84 -2.90 -6.42
C LEU A 91 3.76 -3.28 -5.27
N MET A 92 3.27 -4.01 -4.26
CA MET A 92 4.12 -4.52 -3.19
C MET A 92 5.13 -5.54 -3.74
N ASP A 93 4.67 -6.48 -4.57
CA ASP A 93 5.55 -7.48 -5.18
C ASP A 93 6.58 -6.80 -6.10
N GLU A 94 6.16 -5.85 -6.94
CA GLU A 94 7.07 -5.07 -7.80
C GLU A 94 8.08 -4.25 -6.98
N THR A 95 7.65 -3.64 -5.87
CA THR A 95 8.55 -2.89 -4.98
C THR A 95 9.60 -3.80 -4.34
N LEU A 96 9.20 -5.00 -3.89
CA LEU A 96 10.12 -5.95 -3.28
C LEU A 96 11.11 -6.51 -4.30
N ASP A 97 10.66 -6.75 -5.53
CA ASP A 97 11.53 -7.16 -6.64
C ASP A 97 12.53 -6.07 -7.02
N ALA A 98 12.11 -4.81 -7.07
CA ALA A 98 12.99 -3.66 -7.32
C ALA A 98 14.03 -3.50 -6.20
N LEU A 99 13.62 -3.69 -4.93
CA LEU A 99 14.53 -3.69 -3.78
C LEU A 99 15.55 -4.83 -3.88
N ALA A 100 15.11 -6.04 -4.25
CA ALA A 100 15.99 -7.19 -4.41
C ALA A 100 17.01 -7.02 -5.55
N GLN A 101 16.64 -6.26 -6.58
CA GLN A 101 17.50 -5.91 -7.72
C GLN A 101 18.40 -4.69 -7.46
N GLY A 102 18.20 -3.98 -6.34
CA GLY A 102 18.95 -2.77 -6.00
C GLY A 102 18.58 -1.55 -6.83
N GLU A 103 17.36 -1.51 -7.38
CA GLU A 103 16.81 -0.36 -8.12
C GLU A 103 16.30 0.74 -7.18
N ILE A 104 16.02 0.37 -5.93
CA ILE A 104 15.61 1.27 -4.84
C ILE A 104 16.37 0.92 -3.55
N ASP A 105 16.60 1.91 -2.70
CA ASP A 105 17.36 1.83 -1.42
C ASP A 105 16.46 2.00 -0.18
#